data_AF-A0A2L2LWF6-F1
#
_entry.id   AF-A0A2L2LWF6-F1
#
_cell.length_a   1.000
_cell.length_b   1.000
_cell.length_c   1.000
_cell.angle_alpha   90.00
_cell.angle_beta   90.00
_cell.angle_gamma   90.00
#
_symmetry.space_group_name_H-M   'P 1'
#
loop_
_entity.id
_entity.type
_entity.pdbx_description
1 polymer ?
#
loop_
_entity_poly.entity_id
_entity_poly.type
_entity_poly.pdbx_seq_one_letter_code
_entity_poly.pdbx_strand_id
1 'polypeptide(L)'
;MGVDDLKEAIEKGYLGGKYTVPKTIKLTHEMLDAIAVASETNEQDTCSWMREVIAKALLAEDAKYERMARARNRSKCTAGTLVHQKESPSAGTDEPNVH
;
A
#
# COMPACT_ATOMS: atom_id res chain seq x y z
N MET A 1 -7.84 6.74 17.04
CA MET A 1 -7.25 6.72 15.68
C MET A 1 -5.85 7.32 15.77
N GLY A 2 -4.87 6.77 15.05
CA GLY A 2 -3.52 7.31 15.07
C GLY A 2 -3.49 8.66 14.33
N VAL A 3 -2.91 9.68 14.96
CA VAL A 3 -2.66 10.99 14.32
C VAL A 3 -1.85 10.83 13.02
N ASP A 4 -1.09 9.74 12.93
CA ASP A 4 -0.23 9.38 11.80
C ASP A 4 -1.00 9.08 10.51
N ASP A 5 -2.13 8.37 10.57
CA ASP A 5 -2.93 8.03 9.37
C ASP A 5 -3.53 9.29 8.72
N LEU A 6 -4.00 10.23 9.54
CA LEU A 6 -4.57 11.48 9.06
C LEU A 6 -3.50 12.34 8.38
N LYS A 7 -2.31 12.41 8.98
CA LYS A 7 -1.17 13.13 8.43
C LYS A 7 -0.71 12.51 7.10
N GLU A 8 -0.57 11.19 7.04
CA GLU A 8 -0.20 10.48 5.81
C GLU A 8 -1.22 10.71 4.68
N ALA A 9 -2.51 10.66 5.00
CA ALA A 9 -3.57 10.95 4.04
C ALA A 9 -3.51 12.39 3.48
N ILE A 10 -3.10 13.36 4.30
CA ILE A 10 -2.88 14.74 3.86
C ILE A 10 -1.64 14.84 2.96
N GLU A 11 -0.53 14.22 3.37
CA GLU A 11 0.72 14.22 2.58
C GLU A 11 0.54 13.58 1.20
N LYS A 12 -0.30 12.54 1.10
CA LYS A 12 -0.66 11.89 -0.17
C LYS A 12 -1.74 12.64 -0.98
N GLY A 13 -2.31 13.71 -0.43
CA GLY A 13 -3.33 14.53 -1.10
C GLY A 13 -4.72 13.88 -1.14
N TYR A 14 -5.00 12.89 -0.31
CA TYR A 14 -6.34 12.30 -0.17
C TYR A 14 -7.26 13.18 0.68
N LEU A 15 -6.66 13.93 1.61
CA LEU A 15 -7.34 14.90 2.45
C LEU A 15 -6.67 16.26 2.31
N GLY A 16 -7.47 17.31 2.19
CA GLY A 16 -6.96 18.67 1.99
C GLY A 16 -6.46 18.92 0.56
N GLY A 17 -6.59 20.17 0.13
CA GLY A 17 -6.27 20.59 -1.24
C GLY A 17 -7.20 21.70 -1.70
N LYS A 18 -6.70 22.60 -2.56
CA LYS A 18 -7.52 23.69 -3.12
C LYS A 18 -8.57 23.21 -4.13
N TYR A 19 -8.37 22.03 -4.71
CA TYR A 19 -9.20 21.51 -5.79
C TYR A 19 -10.09 20.38 -5.27
N THR A 20 -11.32 20.72 -4.90
CA THR A 20 -12.36 19.75 -4.56
C THR A 20 -13.37 19.66 -5.68
N VAL A 21 -13.65 18.45 -6.16
CA VAL A 21 -14.68 18.20 -7.19
C VAL A 21 -15.89 17.53 -6.52
N PRO A 22 -17.12 18.06 -6.68
CA PRO A 22 -18.29 17.42 -6.13
C PRO A 22 -18.56 16.08 -6.84
N LYS A 23 -18.90 15.06 -6.05
CA LYS A 23 -19.36 13.75 -6.55
C LYS A 23 -20.60 13.33 -5.78
N THR A 24 -21.63 12.91 -6.52
CA THR A 24 -22.85 12.34 -5.96
C THR A 24 -22.71 10.83 -5.89
N ILE A 25 -22.98 10.26 -4.73
CA ILE A 25 -22.96 8.82 -4.48
C ILE A 25 -24.34 8.44 -3.94
N LYS A 26 -24.89 7.31 -4.40
CA LYS A 26 -26.14 6.77 -3.87
C LYS A 26 -25.82 5.80 -2.74
N LEU A 27 -26.45 5.99 -1.59
CA LEU A 27 -26.33 5.14 -0.41
C LEU A 27 -27.72 4.61 -0.05
N THR A 28 -27.78 3.44 0.57
CA THR A 28 -29.05 2.93 1.09
C THR A 28 -29.46 3.71 2.34
N HIS A 29 -30.72 3.62 2.73
CA HIS A 29 -31.22 4.27 3.94
C HIS A 29 -30.49 3.78 5.19
N GLU A 30 -30.27 2.48 5.30
CA GLU A 30 -29.59 1.85 6.43
C GLU A 30 -28.13 2.32 6.54
N MET A 31 -27.49 2.56 5.40
CA MET A 31 -26.13 3.08 5.36
C MET A 31 -26.08 4.54 5.82
N LEU A 32 -27.08 5.35 5.47
CA LEU A 32 -27.18 6.73 5.96
C LEU A 32 -27.38 6.78 7.47
N ASP A 33 -28.25 5.93 8.01
CA ASP A 33 -28.47 5.84 9.46
C ASP A 33 -27.18 5.44 10.20
N ALA A 34 -26.47 4.43 9.68
CA ALA A 34 -25.20 3.99 10.26
C ALA A 34 -24.13 5.09 10.21
N ILE A 35 -24.06 5.86 9.12
CA ILE A 35 -23.13 6.99 8.98
C ILE A 35 -23.48 8.10 9.98
N ALA A 36 -24.76 8.42 10.15
CA ALA A 36 -25.20 9.44 11.09
C ALA A 36 -24.74 9.10 12.52
N VAL A 37 -25.05 7.89 12.99
CA VAL A 37 -24.62 7.40 14.31
C VAL A 37 -23.09 7.42 14.46
N ALA A 38 -22.37 6.97 13.43
CA ALA A 38 -20.91 6.95 13.48
C ALA A 38 -20.30 8.35 13.50
N SER A 39 -20.87 9.30 12.77
CA SER A 39 -20.42 10.70 12.74
C SER A 39 -20.66 11.40 14.07
N GLU A 40 -21.84 11.22 14.69
CA GLU A 40 -22.18 11.75 16.00
C GLU A 40 -21.26 11.18 17.10
N THR A 41 -21.00 9.87 17.07
CA THR A 41 -20.10 9.21 18.03
C THR A 41 -18.66 9.74 17.96
N ASN A 42 -18.24 10.24 16.79
CA ASN A 42 -16.92 10.82 16.59
C ASN A 42 -16.93 12.37 16.69
N GLU A 43 -18.05 12.98 17.10
CA GLU A 43 -18.23 14.43 17.24
C GLU A 43 -17.84 15.21 15.98
N GLN A 44 -18.16 14.67 14.80
CA GLN A 44 -17.76 15.26 13.52
C GLN A 44 -18.89 15.25 12.50
N ASP A 45 -18.84 16.19 11.55
CA ASP A 45 -19.79 16.24 10.45
C ASP A 45 -19.72 14.97 9.58
N THR A 46 -20.89 14.51 9.12
CA THR A 46 -21.04 13.34 8.25
C THR A 46 -20.10 13.35 7.05
N CYS A 47 -19.93 14.49 6.36
CA CYS A 47 -19.05 14.56 5.20
C CYS A 47 -17.58 14.42 5.62
N SER A 48 -17.21 15.02 6.75
CA SER A 48 -15.86 14.90 7.30
C SER A 48 -15.55 13.46 7.69
N TRP A 49 -16.50 12.80 8.36
CA TRP A 49 -16.39 11.39 8.71
C TRP A 49 -16.21 10.50 7.50
N MET A 50 -17.05 10.68 6.48
CA MET A 50 -16.99 9.86 5.28
C MET A 50 -15.68 10.06 4.52
N ARG A 51 -15.17 11.30 4.44
CA ARG A 51 -13.87 11.61 3.82
C ARG A 51 -12.73 10.89 4.53
N GLU A 52 -12.70 10.93 5.86
CA GLU A 52 -11.66 10.25 6.62
C GLU A 52 -11.71 8.72 6.47
N VAL A 53 -12.92 8.13 6.44
CA VAL A 53 -13.08 6.69 6.24
C VAL A 53 -12.57 6.28 4.86
N ILE A 54 -12.90 7.05 3.82
CA ILE A 54 -12.40 6.81 2.46
C ILE A 54 -10.87 6.96 2.42
N ALA A 55 -10.32 7.99 3.06
CA ALA A 55 -8.88 8.20 3.10
C ALA A 55 -8.13 7.02 3.75
N LYS A 56 -8.65 6.47 4.85
CA LYS A 56 -8.08 5.27 5.50
C LYS A 56 -8.14 4.05 4.60
N ALA A 57 -9.25 3.85 3.90
CA ALA A 57 -9.38 2.75 2.95
C ALA A 57 -8.35 2.86 1.81
N LEU A 58 -8.11 4.08 1.31
CA LEU A 58 -7.10 4.34 0.28
C LEU A 58 -5.67 4.09 0.79
N LEU A 59 -5.32 4.56 2.00
CA LEU A 59 -4.02 4.28 2.61
C LEU A 59 -3.75 2.78 2.78
N ALA A 60 -4.77 2.03 3.19
CA ALA A 60 -4.66 0.58 3.34
C ALA A 60 -4.41 -0.11 1.98
N GLU A 61 -5.04 0.37 0.91
CA GLU A 61 -4.83 -0.18 -0.44
C GLU A 61 -3.46 0.19 -1.01
N ASP A 62 -3.02 1.42 -0.81
CA ASP A 62 -1.67 1.89 -1.12
C ASP A 62 -0.60 1.02 -0.44
N ALA A 63 -0.78 0.73 0.85
CA ALA A 63 0.16 -0.10 1.60
C ALA A 63 0.27 -1.51 1.01
N LYS A 64 -0.84 -2.06 0.47
CA LYS A 64 -0.80 -3.35 -0.24
C LYS A 64 -0.06 -3.22 -1.57
N TYR A 65 -0.36 -2.18 -2.35
CA TYR A 65 0.29 -1.93 -3.63
C TYR A 65 1.81 -1.80 -3.45
N GLU A 66 2.26 -0.99 -2.49
CA GLU A 66 3.68 -0.82 -2.15
C GLU A 66 4.34 -2.13 -1.74
N ARG A 67 3.66 -2.94 -0.89
CA ARG A 67 4.18 -4.27 -0.52
C ARG A 67 4.32 -5.18 -1.74
N MET A 68 3.33 -5.20 -2.64
CA MET A 68 3.38 -6.01 -3.85
C MET A 68 4.46 -5.51 -4.83
N ALA A 69 4.58 -4.20 -5.01
CA ALA A 69 5.62 -3.59 -5.83
C ALA A 69 7.03 -3.93 -5.30
N ARG A 70 7.24 -3.83 -3.98
CA ARG A 70 8.51 -4.23 -3.33
C ARG A 70 8.76 -5.73 -3.41
N ALA A 71 7.75 -6.58 -3.23
CA ALA A 71 7.88 -8.03 -3.39
C ALA A 71 8.27 -8.40 -4.83
N ARG A 72 7.64 -7.75 -5.83
CA ARG A 72 7.97 -7.92 -7.25
C ARG A 72 9.39 -7.44 -7.56
N ASN A 73 9.82 -6.31 -7.02
CA ASN A 73 11.18 -5.81 -7.23
C ASN A 73 12.24 -6.69 -6.54
N ARG A 74 11.97 -7.22 -5.34
CA ARG A 74 12.84 -8.22 -4.70
C ARG A 74 12.94 -9.51 -5.52
N SER A 75 11.82 -10.00 -6.04
CA SER A 75 11.80 -11.17 -6.93
C SER A 75 12.65 -10.96 -8.19
N LYS A 76 12.60 -9.77 -8.80
CA LYS A 76 13.45 -9.41 -9.94
C LYS A 76 14.94 -9.33 -9.58
N CYS A 77 15.29 -8.81 -8.40
CA CYS A 77 16.67 -8.77 -7.93
C CYS A 77 17.24 -10.17 -7.62
N THR A 78 16.41 -11.10 -7.11
CA THR A 78 16.79 -12.50 -6.92
C THR A 78 16.90 -13.30 -8.23
N ALA A 79 16.11 -12.96 -9.25
CA ALA A 79 16.20 -13.59 -10.56
C ALA A 79 17.52 -13.23 -11.29
N GLY A 80 18.06 -12.03 -11.08
CA GLY A 80 19.35 -11.60 -11.66
C GLY A 80 20.58 -12.20 -10.98
N THR A 81 20.49 -12.55 -9.68
CA THR A 81 21.61 -13.15 -8.94
C THR A 81 21.77 -14.65 -9.18
N LEU A 82 20.69 -15.36 -9.53
CA LEU A 82 20.76 -16.80 -9.82
C LEU A 82 21.23 -17.09 -11.27
N VAL A 83 21.07 -16.14 -12.19
CA VAL A 83 21.52 -16.27 -13.59
C VAL A 83 23.03 -16.04 -13.74
N HIS A 84 23.66 -15.27 -12.86
CA HIS A 84 25.13 -15.05 -12.88
C HIS A 84 25.95 -16.08 -12.08
N GLN A 85 25.34 -17.07 -11.41
CA GLN A 85 26.05 -18.21 -10.82
C GLN A 85 26.16 -19.41 -11.78
N LYS A 86 26.08 -19.17 -13.09
CA LYS A 86 26.24 -20.19 -14.13
C LYS A 86 27.47 -19.98 -15.01
N GLU A 87 28.52 -19.38 -14.46
CA GLU A 87 29.88 -19.55 -14.98
C GLU A 87 30.65 -20.46 -14.02
N SER A 88 30.96 -21.64 -14.54
CA SER A 88 31.55 -22.81 -13.90
C SER A 88 32.85 -22.52 -13.13
N PRO A 89 33.10 -23.13 -11.95
CA PRO A 89 34.44 -23.55 -11.62
C PRO A 89 34.73 -24.82 -12.42
N SER A 90 35.45 -24.69 -13.54
CA SER A 90 36.12 -25.85 -14.16
C SER A 90 37.19 -26.32 -13.17
N ALA A 91 36.81 -27.23 -12.29
CA ALA A 91 37.75 -27.97 -11.47
C ALA A 91 38.46 -28.96 -12.41
N GLY A 92 39.61 -28.56 -12.92
CA GLY A 92 40.55 -29.47 -13.58
C GLY A 92 41.00 -30.52 -12.56
N THR A 93 40.66 -31.76 -12.82
CA THR A 93 41.18 -32.91 -12.06
C THR A 93 42.57 -33.22 -12.60
N ASP A 94 43.61 -32.71 -11.97
CA ASP A 94 44.99 -33.19 -12.20
C ASP A 94 45.12 -34.57 -11.53
N GLU A 95 45.48 -35.58 -12.31
CA GLU A 95 45.86 -36.91 -11.80
C GLU A 95 47.22 -36.82 -11.08
N PRO A 96 47.40 -37.44 -9.90
CA PRO A 96 48.70 -37.49 -9.26
C PRO A 96 49.58 -38.55 -9.93
N ASN A 97 50.58 -38.09 -10.70
CA ASN A 97 51.68 -38.91 -11.19
C ASN A 97 52.61 -39.28 -10.01
N VAL A 98 52.62 -40.56 -9.63
CA VAL A 98 53.50 -41.10 -8.57
C VAL A 98 54.77 -41.60 -9.25
N HIS A 99 55.92 -40.99 -8.91
CA HIS A 99 57.25 -41.39 -9.37
C HIS A 99 57.95 -42.27 -8.33
#